data_AF-A0A7C2P327-F1
#
_entry.id   AF-A0A7C2P327-F1
#
_cell.length_a   1.000
_cell.length_b   1.000
_cell.length_c   1.000
_cell.angle_alpha   90.00
_cell.angle_beta   90.00
_cell.angle_gamma   90.00
#
_symmetry.space_group_name_H-M   'P 1'
#
loop_
_entity.id
_entity.type
_entity.pdbx_description
1 polymer ?
#
loop_
_entity_poly.entity_id
_entity_poly.type
_entity_poly.pdbx_seq_one_letter_code
_entity_poly.pdbx_strand_id
1 'polypeptide(L)'
;LGRETTAAIVELNATLVAEKKGPDAAAAKRKQWSAVPGWLAVTCLRSSDPLLQEEDYAACCCAVQNLMLALWSQGIGTKWSTGDVTRHPEYFRLLGVNPDEQRSVGLIWYGYPDVVPEQHRRPLADVLRHLP
;
A
#
# COMPACT_ATOMS: atom_id res chain seq x y z
N LEU A 1 -6.70 10.25 1.98
CA LEU A 1 -6.15 10.73 3.25
C LEU A 1 -6.00 12.24 3.19
N GLY A 2 -6.22 12.94 4.31
CA GLY A 2 -6.03 14.38 4.39
C GLY A 2 -4.55 14.78 4.36
N ARG A 3 -4.27 16.05 4.06
CA ARG A 3 -2.88 16.58 3.95
C ARG A 3 -2.05 16.36 5.21
N GLU A 4 -2.64 16.59 6.38
CA GLU A 4 -1.97 16.43 7.67
C GLU A 4 -1.58 14.97 7.95
N THR A 5 -2.53 14.04 7.78
CA THR A 5 -2.28 12.60 7.93
C THR A 5 -1.20 12.13 6.94
N THR A 6 -1.28 12.56 5.68
CA THR A 6 -0.27 12.23 4.68
C THR A 6 1.11 12.73 5.09
N ALA A 7 1.24 14.00 5.50
CA ALA A 7 2.51 14.56 5.95
C ALA A 7 3.09 13.78 7.15
N ALA A 8 2.27 13.42 8.12
CA ALA A 8 2.70 12.64 9.27
C ALA A 8 3.18 11.22 8.89
N ILE A 9 2.50 10.54 7.96
CA ILE A 9 2.92 9.23 7.46
C ILE A 9 4.24 9.34 6.68
N VAL A 10 4.44 10.42 5.93
CA VAL A 10 5.72 10.69 5.25
C VAL A 10 6.85 10.83 6.25
N GLU A 11 6.66 11.59 7.33
CA GLU A 11 7.66 11.75 8.38
C GLU A 11 7.95 10.45 9.12
N LEU A 12 6.92 9.69 9.49
CA LEU A 12 7.08 8.36 10.08
C LEU A 12 7.93 7.47 9.18
N ASN A 13 7.61 7.40 7.90
CA ASN A 13 8.39 6.59 6.95
C ASN A 13 9.83 7.11 6.78
N ALA A 14 10.05 8.43 6.80
CA ALA A 14 11.39 9.00 6.73
C ALA A 14 12.24 8.59 7.95
N THR A 15 11.69 8.63 9.17
CA THR A 15 12.36 8.14 10.38
C THR A 15 12.74 6.67 10.26
N LEU A 16 11.78 5.81 9.87
CA LEU A 16 12.04 4.36 9.71
C LEU A 16 13.11 4.07 8.64
N VAL A 17 13.16 4.87 7.57
CA VAL A 17 14.19 4.75 6.54
C VAL A 17 15.54 5.26 7.04
N ALA A 18 15.57 6.34 7.83
CA ALA A 18 16.81 6.88 8.39
C ALA A 18 17.50 5.85 9.29
N GLU A 19 16.74 5.19 10.15
CA GLU A 19 17.22 4.14 11.04
C GLU A 19 17.81 2.94 10.27
N LYS A 20 17.21 2.58 9.13
CA LYS A 20 17.60 1.39 8.36
C LYS A 20 18.65 1.65 7.29
N LYS A 21 18.65 2.84 6.68
CA LYS A 21 19.38 3.15 5.45
C LYS A 21 20.09 4.50 5.48
N GLY A 22 20.06 5.20 6.61
CA GLY A 22 20.73 6.48 6.79
C GLY A 22 19.94 7.71 6.30
N PRO A 23 20.41 8.91 6.65
CA PRO A 23 19.69 10.17 6.47
C PRO A 23 19.46 10.54 4.99
N ASP A 24 20.38 10.22 4.09
CA ASP A 24 20.25 10.55 2.66
C ASP A 24 19.10 9.76 2.01
N ALA A 25 18.99 8.46 2.33
CA ALA A 25 17.90 7.63 1.87
C ALA A 25 16.55 8.11 2.42
N ALA A 26 16.53 8.58 3.67
CA ALA A 26 15.33 9.15 4.30
C ALA A 26 14.89 10.44 3.62
N ALA A 27 15.82 11.37 3.37
CA ALA A 27 15.53 12.63 2.67
C ALA A 27 15.00 12.37 1.25
N ALA A 28 15.62 11.45 0.52
CA ALA A 28 15.15 11.04 -0.81
C ALA A 28 13.73 10.45 -0.76
N LYS A 29 13.45 9.58 0.23
CA LYS A 29 12.13 8.96 0.39
C LYS A 29 11.06 9.96 0.80
N ARG A 30 11.38 10.87 1.73
CA ARG A 30 10.52 11.99 2.15
C ARG A 30 10.09 12.81 0.93
N LYS A 31 11.05 13.28 0.13
CA LYS A 31 10.79 14.02 -1.11
C LYS A 31 9.90 13.24 -2.07
N GLN A 32 10.19 11.96 -2.29
CA GLN A 32 9.42 11.09 -3.18
C GLN A 32 7.96 10.95 -2.72
N TRP A 33 7.73 10.71 -1.42
CA TRP A 33 6.39 10.48 -0.90
C TRP A 33 5.58 11.79 -0.82
N SER A 34 6.21 12.91 -0.45
CA SER A 34 5.54 14.22 -0.43
C SER A 34 5.03 14.66 -1.81
N ALA A 35 5.61 14.15 -2.90
CA ALA A 35 5.19 14.47 -4.26
C ALA A 35 3.97 13.65 -4.74
N VAL A 36 3.52 12.64 -3.98
CA VAL A 36 2.39 11.81 -4.38
C VAL A 36 1.07 12.57 -4.19
N PRO A 37 0.24 12.74 -5.23
CA PRO A 37 -0.94 13.62 -5.16
C PRO A 37 -2.13 12.99 -4.43
N GLY A 38 -2.34 11.68 -4.56
CA GLY A 38 -3.48 10.97 -4.00
C GLY A 38 -3.06 9.81 -3.09
N TRP A 39 -3.71 9.69 -1.92
CA TRP A 39 -3.44 8.65 -0.92
C TRP A 39 -4.73 8.01 -0.43
N LEU A 40 -4.75 6.69 -0.34
CA LEU A 40 -5.83 5.89 0.23
C LEU A 40 -5.21 4.79 1.10
N ALA A 41 -5.51 4.79 2.39
CA ALA A 41 -5.21 3.65 3.26
C ALA A 41 -6.40 2.69 3.20
N VAL A 42 -6.12 1.39 3.07
CA VAL A 42 -7.13 0.33 3.09
C VAL A 42 -6.81 -0.61 4.24
N THR A 43 -7.80 -0.85 5.08
CA THR A 43 -7.75 -1.78 6.21
C THR A 43 -8.82 -2.86 6.04
N CYS A 44 -8.59 -3.99 6.70
CA CYS A 44 -9.52 -5.10 6.82
C CYS A 44 -9.79 -5.32 8.30
N LEU A 45 -11.03 -5.60 8.68
CA LEU A 45 -11.35 -6.00 10.04
C LEU A 45 -10.62 -7.31 10.38
N ARG A 46 -10.27 -7.46 11.65
CA ARG A 46 -9.73 -8.69 12.18
C ARG A 46 -10.85 -9.61 12.64
N SER A 47 -10.64 -10.90 12.42
CA SER A 47 -11.52 -11.97 12.90
C SER A 47 -10.73 -12.91 13.80
N SER A 48 -11.38 -13.43 14.84
CA SER A 48 -10.85 -14.54 15.63
C SER A 48 -10.93 -15.88 14.91
N ASP A 49 -11.77 -15.98 13.86
CA ASP A 49 -11.80 -17.11 12.94
C ASP A 49 -10.67 -16.94 11.90
N PRO A 50 -9.65 -17.82 11.89
CA PRO A 50 -8.53 -17.71 10.97
C PRO A 50 -8.90 -17.86 9.49
N LEU A 51 -9.94 -18.63 9.15
CA LEU A 51 -10.37 -18.80 7.76
C LEU A 51 -11.04 -17.51 7.28
N LEU A 52 -12.01 -17.01 8.04
CA LEU A 52 -12.70 -15.75 7.73
C LEU A 52 -11.71 -14.59 7.64
N GLN A 53 -10.73 -14.53 8.54
CA GLN A 53 -9.67 -13.51 8.53
C GLN A 53 -8.92 -13.45 7.20
N GLU A 54 -8.60 -14.60 6.61
CA GLU A 54 -7.87 -14.67 5.34
C GLU A 54 -8.79 -14.45 4.14
N GLU A 55 -10.03 -14.92 4.19
CA GLU A 55 -11.05 -14.66 3.17
C GLU A 55 -11.39 -13.17 3.06
N ASP A 56 -11.61 -12.49 4.19
CA ASP A 56 -11.90 -11.05 4.24
C ASP A 56 -10.69 -10.22 3.75
N TYR A 57 -9.48 -10.62 4.14
CA TYR A 57 -8.26 -9.98 3.65
C TYR A 57 -8.10 -10.15 2.14
N ALA A 58 -8.36 -11.35 1.61
CA ALA A 58 -8.34 -11.62 0.17
C ALA A 58 -9.43 -10.82 -0.58
N ALA A 59 -10.63 -10.72 -0.02
CA ALA A 59 -11.72 -9.91 -0.58
C ALA A 59 -11.32 -8.43 -0.68
N CYS A 60 -10.69 -7.89 0.37
CA CYS A 60 -10.14 -6.53 0.36
C CYS A 60 -9.03 -6.35 -0.69
N CYS A 61 -8.17 -7.36 -0.89
CA CYS A 61 -7.15 -7.34 -1.94
C CYS A 61 -7.78 -7.29 -3.34
N CYS A 62 -8.82 -8.08 -3.58
CA CYS A 62 -9.60 -8.03 -4.84
C CYS A 62 -10.27 -6.66 -5.03
N ALA A 63 -10.83 -6.07 -3.97
CA ALA A 63 -11.43 -4.73 -4.03
C ALA A 63 -10.38 -3.66 -4.40
N VAL A 64 -9.19 -3.71 -3.81
CA VAL A 64 -8.06 -2.82 -4.17
C VAL A 64 -7.66 -3.01 -5.63
N GLN A 65 -7.51 -4.25 -6.09
CA GLN A 65 -7.14 -4.53 -7.48
C GLN A 65 -8.21 -4.04 -8.47
N ASN A 66 -9.49 -4.22 -8.16
CA ASN A 66 -10.59 -3.71 -8.98
C ASN A 66 -10.59 -2.18 -9.04
N LEU A 67 -10.35 -1.50 -7.91
CA LEU A 67 -10.19 -0.05 -7.86
C LEU A 67 -9.01 0.40 -8.74
N MET A 68 -7.87 -0.28 -8.66
CA MET A 68 -6.69 0.04 -9.49
C MET A 68 -6.99 -0.09 -10.98
N LEU A 69 -7.70 -1.14 -11.40
CA LEU A 69 -8.13 -1.33 -12.79
C LEU A 69 -9.14 -0.26 -13.23
N ALA A 70 -10.07 0.12 -12.36
CA ALA A 70 -11.05 1.17 -12.64
C ALA A 70 -10.40 2.55 -12.77
N LEU A 71 -9.42 2.87 -11.92
CA LEU A 71 -8.63 4.10 -12.03
C LEU A 71 -7.79 4.09 -13.31
N TRP A 72 -7.17 2.94 -13.64
CA TRP A 72 -6.38 2.79 -14.85
C TRP A 72 -7.19 3.03 -16.13
N SER A 73 -8.44 2.55 -16.19
CA SER A 73 -9.32 2.79 -17.34
C SER A 73 -9.66 4.28 -17.55
N GLN A 74 -9.44 5.11 -16.53
CA GLN A 74 -9.59 6.57 -16.56
C GLN A 74 -8.24 7.31 -16.70
N GLY A 75 -7.16 6.60 -17.02
CA GLY A 75 -5.81 7.18 -17.16
C GLY A 75 -5.14 7.53 -15.83
N ILE A 76 -5.66 7.07 -14.70
CA ILE A 76 -5.10 7.31 -13.37
C ILE A 76 -4.20 6.12 -13.01
N GLY A 77 -2.91 6.40 -12.83
CA GLY A 77 -1.93 5.43 -12.36
C GLY A 77 -2.07 5.19 -10.86
N THR A 78 -1.75 3.97 -10.44
CA THR A 78 -1.78 3.57 -9.03
C THR A 78 -0.53 2.83 -8.60
N LYS A 79 -0.21 2.91 -7.31
CA LYS A 79 0.83 2.09 -6.67
C LYS A 79 0.33 1.56 -5.34
N TRP A 80 0.41 0.24 -5.16
CA TRP A 80 0.13 -0.42 -3.88
C TRP A 80 1.43 -0.61 -3.09
N SER A 81 1.52 0.01 -1.92
CA SER A 81 2.62 -0.16 -0.96
C SER A 81 2.19 -0.97 0.26
N THR A 82 3.01 -1.96 0.64
CA THR A 82 2.86 -2.79 1.86
C THR A 82 4.12 -2.74 2.75
N GLY A 83 4.93 -1.70 2.58
CA GLY A 83 6.19 -1.51 3.30
C GLY A 83 5.99 -1.34 4.82
N ASP A 84 7.09 -1.40 5.57
CA ASP A 84 7.08 -1.51 7.05
C ASP A 84 6.24 -0.45 7.76
N VAL A 85 6.14 0.76 7.20
CA VAL A 85 5.29 1.83 7.76
C VAL A 85 3.84 1.38 7.95
N THR A 86 3.30 0.55 7.06
CA THR A 86 1.89 0.11 7.12
C THR A 86 1.61 -0.90 8.22
N ARG A 87 2.64 -1.33 8.96
CA ARG A 87 2.56 -2.25 10.11
C ARG A 87 3.00 -1.58 11.40
N HIS A 88 3.46 -0.33 11.34
CA HIS A 88 3.96 0.39 12.51
C HIS A 88 2.78 0.89 13.38
N PRO A 89 2.83 0.77 14.72
CA PRO A 89 1.73 1.21 15.59
C PRO A 89 1.32 2.68 15.36
N GLU A 90 2.30 3.55 15.15
CA GLU A 90 2.09 4.97 14.83
C GLU A 90 1.26 5.18 13.55
N TYR A 91 1.38 4.31 12.54
CA TYR A 91 0.57 4.40 11.33
C TYR A 91 -0.92 4.17 11.64
N PHE A 92 -1.25 3.17 12.46
CA PHE A 92 -2.64 2.94 12.89
C PHE A 92 -3.16 4.09 13.73
N ARG A 93 -2.32 4.67 14.62
CA ARG A 93 -2.65 5.87 15.39
C ARG A 93 -3.00 7.06 14.49
N LEU A 94 -2.18 7.31 13.46
CA LEU A 94 -2.40 8.38 12.49
C LEU A 94 -3.67 8.20 11.64
N LEU A 95 -4.07 6.95 11.40
CA LEU A 95 -5.31 6.61 10.73
C LEU A 95 -6.53 6.61 11.65
N GLY A 96 -6.35 6.70 12.97
CA GLY A 96 -7.43 6.62 13.95
C GLY A 96 -8.08 5.24 14.03
N VAL A 97 -7.31 4.17 13.76
CA VAL A 97 -7.80 2.79 13.81
C VAL A 97 -7.05 1.96 14.85
N ASN A 98 -7.73 0.96 15.43
CA ASN A 98 -7.14 0.04 16.38
C ASN A 98 -6.40 -1.10 15.65
N PRO A 99 -5.07 -1.29 15.83
CA PRO A 99 -4.32 -2.37 15.19
C PRO A 99 -4.72 -3.78 15.66
N ASP A 100 -5.41 -3.90 16.80
CA ASP A 100 -5.92 -5.18 17.32
C ASP A 100 -7.27 -5.56 16.69
N GLU A 101 -7.98 -4.60 16.10
CA GLU A 101 -9.26 -4.80 15.40
C GLU A 101 -9.11 -4.73 13.88
N GLN A 102 -8.02 -4.14 13.37
CA GLN A 102 -7.82 -3.91 11.95
C GLN A 102 -6.42 -4.29 11.49
N ARG A 103 -6.34 -4.92 10.31
CA ARG A 103 -5.11 -5.23 9.59
C ARG A 103 -4.99 -4.29 8.40
N SER A 104 -3.81 -3.70 8.20
CA SER A 104 -3.56 -2.94 6.96
C SER A 104 -3.52 -3.88 5.76
N VAL A 105 -4.30 -3.56 4.73
CA VAL A 105 -4.26 -4.20 3.40
C VAL A 105 -3.22 -3.51 2.52
N GLY A 106 -3.12 -2.19 2.63
CA GLY A 106 -2.06 -1.43 2.00
C GLY A 106 -2.31 0.06 1.95
N LEU A 107 -1.29 0.76 1.48
CA LEU A 107 -1.34 2.17 1.16
C LEU A 107 -1.30 2.35 -0.34
N ILE A 108 -2.41 2.84 -0.88
CA ILE A 108 -2.62 3.02 -2.31
C ILE A 108 -2.36 4.48 -2.65
N TRP A 109 -1.39 4.69 -3.53
CA TRP A 109 -1.13 5.99 -4.13
C TRP A 109 -1.77 6.05 -5.50
N TYR A 110 -2.28 7.21 -5.87
CA TYR A 110 -2.89 7.43 -7.17
C TYR A 110 -2.63 8.83 -7.68
N GLY A 111 -2.62 8.97 -9.00
CA GLY A 111 -2.39 10.23 -9.71
C GLY A 111 -2.22 10.01 -11.21
N TYR A 112 -2.08 11.08 -11.97
CA TYR A 112 -1.77 10.99 -13.40
C TYR A 112 -0.28 10.70 -13.58
N PRO A 113 0.10 9.58 -14.24
CA PRO A 113 1.50 9.21 -14.40
C PRO A 113 2.15 10.00 -15.54
N ASP A 114 3.37 10.50 -15.33
CA ASP A 114 4.18 11.10 -16.41
C ASP A 114 4.71 10.03 -17.38
N VAL A 115 4.97 8.82 -16.86
CA VAL A 115 5.53 7.69 -17.60
C VAL A 115 4.78 6.42 -17.23
N VAL A 116 4.38 5.66 -18.24
CA VAL A 116 3.85 4.30 -18.08
C VAL A 116 5.02 3.32 -18.28
N PRO A 117 5.49 2.61 -17.24
CA PRO A 117 6.61 1.69 -17.37
C PRO A 117 6.20 0.44 -18.13
N GLU A 118 7.12 -0.10 -18.93
CA GLU A 118 6.97 -1.42 -19.52
C GLU A 118 6.96 -2.48 -18.41
N GLN A 119 6.11 -3.50 -18.57
CA GLN A 119 5.88 -4.54 -17.55
C GLN A 119 6.37 -5.88 -18.07
N HIS A 120 7.24 -6.52 -17.30
CA HIS A 120 7.66 -7.89 -17.56
C HIS A 120 6.95 -8.85 -16.59
N ARG A 121 6.58 -10.03 -17.09
CA ARG A 121 6.00 -11.12 -16.31
C ARG A 121 6.79 -12.40 -16.57
N ARG A 122 6.83 -13.29 -15.58
CA ARG A 122 7.39 -14.62 -15.77
C ARG A 122 6.55 -15.39 -16.80
N PRO A 123 7.18 -16.26 -17.62
CA PRO A 123 6.45 -17.17 -18.49
C PRO A 123 5.36 -17.96 -17.73
N LEU A 124 4.20 -18.17 -18.36
CA LEU A 124 3.08 -18.92 -17.76
C LEU A 124 3.48 -20.34 -17.34
N ALA A 125 4.34 -20.98 -18.15
CA ALA A 125 4.83 -22.33 -17.88
C ALA A 125 5.56 -22.46 -16.53
N ASP A 126 6.12 -21.37 -16.00
CA ASP A 126 6.85 -21.41 -14.72
C ASP A 126 5.92 -21.42 -13.50
N VAL A 127 4.63 -21.13 -13.69
CA VAL A 127 3.63 -20.98 -12.61
C VAL A 127 2.38 -21.83 -12.81
N LEU A 128 2.27 -22.54 -13.93
CA LEU A 128 1.14 -23.42 -14.26
C LEU A 128 1.52 -24.89 -14.09
N ARG A 129 0.68 -25.66 -13.40
CA ARG A 129 0.81 -27.12 -13.29
C ARG A 129 -0.47 -27.78 -13.83
N HIS A 130 -0.32 -28.63 -14.83
CA HIS A 130 -1.39 -29.50 -15.30
C HIS A 130 -1.44 -30.78 -14.46
N LEU A 131 -2.65 -31.20 -14.10
CA LEU A 131 -2.90 -32.47 -13.43
C LEU A 131 -3.45 -33.47 -14.46
N PRO A 132 -3.21 -34.79 -14.28
CA PRO A 132 -3.72 -35.84 -15.17
C PRO A 132 -5.24 -35.90 -15.22
#